data_AF-A0A7C6GDV8-F1
#
_entry.id   AF-A0A7C6GDV8-F1
#
_cell.length_a   1.000
_cell.length_b   1.000
_cell.length_c   1.000
_cell.angle_alpha   90.00
_cell.angle_beta   90.00
_cell.angle_gamma   90.00
#
_symmetry.space_group_name_H-M   'P 1'
#
loop_
_entity.id
_entity.type
_entity.pdbx_description
1 polymer ?
#
loop_
_entity_poly.entity_id
_entity_poly.type
_entity_poly.pdbx_seq_one_letter_code
_entity_poly.pdbx_strand_id
1 'polypeptide(L)'
;MLEVLLKTDEAIELIDQSDTVKRLKQIKEEISTDVEVQKLIKSFKKEKIKYEKDLIITDSLIESKEKLYNHPLISEYRKLYSNISLAISFFNSQIQKLLNYKKKDCNNRLEDS
;
A
#
# COMPACT_ATOMS: atom_id res chain seq x y z
N MET A 1 26.37 7.66 -8.49
CA MET A 1 25.01 7.75 -9.10
C MET A 1 24.61 6.43 -9.75
N LEU A 2 25.36 5.92 -10.75
CA LEU A 2 25.05 4.63 -11.39
C LEU A 2 25.00 3.46 -10.39
N GLU A 3 25.93 3.40 -9.44
CA GLU A 3 25.95 2.37 -8.38
C GLU A 3 24.67 2.38 -7.52
N VAL A 4 24.22 3.56 -7.08
CA VAL A 4 23.01 3.71 -6.24
C VAL A 4 21.76 3.31 -7.02
N LEU A 5 21.70 3.61 -8.32
CA LEU A 5 20.61 3.16 -9.20
C LEU A 5 20.57 1.63 -9.29
N LEU A 6 21.72 0.99 -9.57
CA LEU A 6 21.81 -0.48 -9.64
C LEU A 6 21.35 -1.14 -8.33
N LYS A 7 21.77 -0.61 -7.18
CA LYS A 7 21.31 -1.12 -5.87
C LYS A 7 19.84 -0.89 -5.60
N THR A 8 19.27 0.18 -6.14
CA THR A 8 17.83 0.44 -6.04
C THR A 8 17.04 -0.55 -6.89
N ASP A 9 17.50 -0.82 -8.12
CA ASP A 9 16.88 -1.80 -9.01
C ASP A 9 16.95 -3.21 -8.42
N GLU A 10 18.11 -3.63 -7.90
CA GLU A 10 18.27 -4.91 -7.18
C GLU A 10 17.26 -5.03 -6.02
N ALA A 11 17.06 -3.97 -5.24
CA ALA A 11 16.10 -3.96 -4.14
C ALA A 11 14.64 -4.07 -4.62
N ILE A 12 14.30 -3.41 -5.73
CA ILE A 12 12.96 -3.50 -6.33
C ILE A 12 12.70 -4.91 -6.85
N GLU A 13 13.66 -5.55 -7.52
CA GLU A 13 13.54 -6.94 -7.99
C GLU A 13 13.30 -7.91 -6.83
N LEU A 14 14.05 -7.77 -5.73
CA LEU A 14 13.86 -8.60 -4.53
C LEU A 14 12.46 -8.43 -3.93
N ILE A 15 11.92 -7.20 -3.93
CA ILE A 15 10.55 -6.94 -3.48
C ILE A 15 9.54 -7.61 -4.43
N ASP A 16 9.71 -7.49 -5.74
CA ASP A 16 8.79 -8.06 -6.73
C ASP A 16 8.74 -9.60 -6.68
N GLN A 17 9.87 -10.23 -6.36
CA GLN A 17 10.00 -11.68 -6.23
C GLN A 17 9.50 -12.22 -4.88
N SER A 18 9.17 -11.36 -3.92
CA SER A 18 8.67 -11.78 -2.61
C SER A 18 7.34 -12.53 -2.69
N ASP A 19 7.14 -13.49 -1.80
CA ASP A 19 5.90 -14.28 -1.74
C ASP A 19 4.67 -13.39 -1.51
N THR A 20 4.82 -12.33 -0.73
CA THR A 20 3.76 -11.34 -0.49
C THR A 20 3.31 -10.66 -1.79
N VAL A 21 4.24 -10.23 -2.65
CA VAL A 21 3.92 -9.60 -3.93
C VAL A 21 3.35 -10.62 -4.92
N LYS A 22 3.92 -11.83 -4.97
CA LYS A 22 3.38 -12.94 -5.77
C LYS A 22 1.95 -13.27 -5.38
N ARG A 23 1.65 -13.40 -4.08
CA ARG A 23 0.29 -13.64 -3.58
C ARG A 23 -0.65 -12.48 -3.89
N LEU A 24 -0.18 -11.23 -3.77
CA LEU A 24 -0.98 -10.06 -4.16
C LEU A 24 -1.37 -10.10 -5.65
N LYS A 25 -0.44 -10.51 -6.53
CA LYS A 25 -0.71 -10.68 -7.98
C LYS A 25 -1.76 -11.78 -8.21
N GLN A 26 -1.61 -12.93 -7.57
CA GLN A 26 -2.58 -14.04 -7.66
C GLN A 26 -3.98 -13.64 -7.17
N ILE A 27 -4.09 -12.97 -6.02
CA ILE A 27 -5.40 -12.54 -5.51
C ILE A 27 -6.09 -11.56 -6.44
N LYS A 28 -5.34 -10.70 -7.15
CA LYS A 28 -5.95 -9.81 -8.16
C LYS A 28 -6.59 -10.63 -9.28
N GLU A 29 -5.95 -11.71 -9.72
CA GLU A 29 -6.49 -12.62 -10.73
C GLU A 29 -7.71 -13.38 -10.20
N GLU A 30 -7.64 -13.93 -8.99
CA GLU A 30 -8.77 -14.57 -8.29
C GLU A 30 -9.97 -13.61 -8.19
N ILE A 31 -9.76 -12.37 -7.70
CA ILE A 31 -10.81 -11.34 -7.63
C ILE A 31 -11.43 -11.05 -9.00
N SER A 32 -10.61 -10.99 -10.06
CA SER A 32 -11.08 -10.68 -11.41
C SER A 32 -11.94 -11.77 -12.05
N THR A 33 -11.73 -13.02 -11.62
CA THR A 33 -12.42 -14.20 -12.15
C THR A 33 -13.59 -14.65 -11.26
N ASP A 34 -13.61 -14.23 -9.99
CA ASP A 34 -14.68 -14.54 -9.05
C ASP A 34 -15.97 -13.74 -9.33
N VAL A 35 -17.01 -14.47 -9.73
CA VAL A 35 -18.31 -13.89 -10.12
C VAL A 35 -19.01 -13.19 -8.95
N GLU A 36 -18.88 -13.72 -7.74
CA GLU A 36 -19.52 -13.14 -6.54
C GLU A 36 -18.83 -11.82 -6.17
N VAL A 37 -17.50 -11.82 -6.10
CA VAL A 37 -16.72 -10.62 -5.82
C VAL A 37 -16.99 -9.54 -6.87
N GLN A 38 -17.05 -9.89 -8.15
CA GLN A 38 -17.39 -8.93 -9.20
C GLN A 38 -18.79 -8.33 -9.03
N LYS A 39 -19.77 -9.10 -8.55
CA LYS A 39 -21.10 -8.55 -8.20
C LYS A 39 -21.03 -7.58 -7.03
N LEU A 40 -20.27 -7.92 -5.98
CA LEU A 40 -20.06 -7.05 -4.82
C LEU A 40 -19.38 -5.73 -5.21
N ILE A 41 -18.34 -5.79 -6.06
CA ILE A 41 -17.63 -4.61 -6.59
C ILE A 41 -18.60 -3.71 -7.37
N LYS A 42 -19.41 -4.30 -8.26
CA LYS A 42 -20.40 -3.55 -9.05
C LYS A 42 -21.47 -2.90 -8.15
N SER A 43 -21.94 -3.63 -7.14
CA SER A 43 -22.91 -3.12 -6.16
C SER A 43 -22.36 -1.92 -5.39
N PHE A 44 -21.17 -2.06 -4.80
CA PHE A 44 -20.52 -0.96 -4.08
C PHE A 44 -20.22 0.23 -5.00
N LYS A 45 -19.74 0.00 -6.23
CA LYS A 45 -19.47 1.08 -7.20
C LYS A 45 -20.73 1.87 -7.55
N LYS A 46 -21.87 1.20 -7.69
CA LYS A 46 -23.16 1.86 -7.94
C LYS A 46 -23.54 2.81 -6.81
N GLU A 47 -23.45 2.36 -5.56
CA GLU A 47 -23.76 3.20 -4.39
C GLU A 47 -22.72 4.31 -4.19
N LYS A 48 -21.43 4.04 -4.47
CA LYS A 48 -20.36 5.05 -4.44
C LYS A 48 -20.60 6.18 -5.43
N ILE A 49 -21.05 5.88 -6.64
CA ILE A 49 -21.39 6.90 -7.65
C ILE A 49 -22.56 7.78 -7.19
N LYS A 50 -23.57 7.21 -6.50
CA LYS A 50 -24.65 8.02 -5.93
C LYS A 50 -24.13 8.95 -4.84
N TYR A 51 -23.30 8.43 -3.93
CA TYR A 51 -22.64 9.25 -2.92
C TYR A 51 -21.79 10.37 -3.53
N GLU A 52 -21.02 10.10 -4.60
CA GLU A 52 -20.20 11.12 -5.24
C GLU A 52 -21.03 12.24 -5.90
N LYS A 53 -22.29 11.96 -6.28
CA LYS A 53 -23.22 12.94 -6.83
C LYS A 53 -23.94 13.73 -5.74
N ASP A 54 -24.46 13.03 -4.75
CA ASP A 54 -25.42 13.58 -3.80
C ASP A 54 -24.74 13.99 -2.48
N LEU A 55 -23.50 13.52 -2.25
CA LEU A 55 -22.69 13.68 -1.03
C LEU A 55 -23.35 13.18 0.26
N ILE A 56 -24.36 12.33 0.14
CA ILE A 56 -25.10 11.75 1.26
C ILE A 56 -24.64 10.32 1.50
N ILE A 57 -24.23 10.04 2.74
CA ILE A 57 -23.95 8.68 3.20
C ILE A 57 -25.28 7.97 3.46
N THR A 58 -25.50 6.83 2.82
CA THR A 58 -26.70 6.02 2.97
C THR A 58 -26.37 4.66 3.60
N ASP A 59 -27.36 4.03 4.24
CA ASP A 59 -27.20 2.69 4.79
C ASP A 59 -26.81 1.67 3.69
N SER A 60 -27.38 1.80 2.50
CA SER A 60 -27.01 0.99 1.32
C SER A 60 -25.54 1.10 0.94
N LEU A 61 -24.94 2.30 1.05
CA LEU A 61 -23.51 2.49 0.81
C LEU A 61 -22.67 1.78 1.88
N ILE A 62 -23.06 1.90 3.15
CA ILE A 62 -22.38 1.26 4.28
C ILE A 62 -22.45 -0.26 4.13
N GLU A 63 -23.64 -0.82 3.92
CA GLU A 63 -23.85 -2.25 3.76
C GLU A 63 -23.09 -2.82 2.56
N SER A 64 -23.14 -2.16 1.41
CA SER A 64 -22.43 -2.65 0.21
C SER A 64 -20.91 -2.61 0.40
N LYS A 65 -20.39 -1.63 1.13
CA LYS A 65 -18.99 -1.57 1.53
C LYS A 65 -18.62 -2.70 2.48
N GLU A 66 -19.42 -2.94 3.52
CA GLU A 66 -19.16 -4.00 4.50
C GLU A 66 -19.19 -5.39 3.85
N LYS A 67 -20.21 -5.68 3.05
CA LYS A 67 -20.32 -6.95 2.29
C LYS A 67 -19.09 -7.17 1.41
N LEU A 68 -18.65 -6.15 0.67
CA LEU A 68 -17.46 -6.24 -0.16
C LEU A 68 -16.19 -6.45 0.68
N TYR A 69 -16.03 -5.68 1.76
CA TYR A 69 -14.78 -5.64 2.54
C TYR A 69 -14.61 -6.85 3.44
N ASN A 70 -15.69 -7.52 3.81
CA ASN A 70 -15.70 -8.76 4.58
C ASN A 70 -15.52 -10.01 3.70
N HIS A 71 -15.60 -9.89 2.37
CA HIS A 71 -15.31 -11.01 1.49
C HIS A 71 -13.85 -11.48 1.67
N PRO A 72 -13.57 -12.79 1.83
CA PRO A 72 -12.23 -13.29 2.13
C PRO A 72 -11.14 -12.79 1.19
N LEU A 73 -11.36 -12.89 -0.13
CA LEU A 73 -10.42 -12.43 -1.15
C LEU A 73 -10.12 -10.93 -1.07
N ILE A 74 -11.14 -10.10 -0.80
CA ILE A 74 -10.98 -8.65 -0.69
C ILE A 74 -10.27 -8.28 0.60
N SER A 75 -10.61 -8.95 1.70
CA SER A 75 -9.96 -8.77 3.00
C SER A 75 -8.47 -9.10 2.92
N GLU A 76 -8.12 -10.25 2.32
CA GLU A 76 -6.74 -10.67 2.12
C GLU A 76 -6.00 -9.69 1.19
N TYR A 77 -6.60 -9.31 0.06
CA TYR A 77 -6.06 -8.29 -0.86
C TYR A 77 -5.68 -6.99 -0.12
N ARG A 78 -6.61 -6.47 0.68
CA ARG A 78 -6.42 -5.23 1.44
C ARG A 78 -5.28 -5.38 2.43
N LYS A 79 -5.21 -6.49 3.16
CA LYS A 79 -4.14 -6.77 4.12
C LYS A 79 -2.77 -6.82 3.43
N LEU A 80 -2.64 -7.55 2.33
CA LEU A 80 -1.37 -7.65 1.59
C LEU A 80 -0.95 -6.30 1.02
N TYR A 81 -1.89 -5.57 0.41
CA TYR A 81 -1.62 -4.24 -0.13
C TYR A 81 -1.15 -3.26 0.96
N SER A 82 -1.82 -3.25 2.11
CA SER A 82 -1.43 -2.43 3.27
C SER A 82 -0.03 -2.80 3.78
N ASN A 83 0.29 -4.09 3.88
CA ASN A 83 1.63 -4.54 4.31
C ASN A 83 2.73 -4.09 3.35
N ILE A 84 2.51 -4.24 2.03
CA ILE A 84 3.46 -3.79 1.02
C ILE A 84 3.63 -2.26 1.06
N SER A 85 2.53 -1.52 1.15
CA SER A 85 2.56 -0.05 1.25
C SER A 85 3.32 0.44 2.49
N LEU A 86 3.12 -0.22 3.64
CA LEU A 86 3.86 0.06 4.87
C LEU A 86 5.36 -0.23 4.69
N ALA A 87 5.72 -1.37 4.09
CA ALA A 87 7.11 -1.75 3.84
C ALA A 87 7.82 -0.74 2.92
N ILE A 88 7.15 -0.30 1.85
CA ILE A 88 7.67 0.74 0.94
C ILE A 88 7.85 2.07 1.68
N SER A 89 6.88 2.46 2.50
CA SER A 89 6.96 3.69 3.29
C SER A 89 8.13 3.64 4.28
N PHE A 90 8.35 2.50 4.92
CA PHE A 90 9.50 2.27 5.79
C PHE A 90 10.82 2.33 5.03
N PHE A 91 10.92 1.64 3.88
CA PHE A 91 12.11 1.66 3.02
C PHE A 91 12.47 3.09 2.57
N ASN A 92 11.48 3.84 2.08
CA ASN A 92 11.65 5.24 1.69
C ASN A 92 12.11 6.10 2.89
N SER A 93 11.55 5.88 4.08
CA SER A 93 12.00 6.57 5.30
C SER A 93 13.47 6.30 5.61
N GLN A 94 13.95 5.06 5.43
CA GLN A 94 15.36 4.72 5.65
C GLN A 94 16.28 5.40 4.62
N ILE A 95 15.89 5.43 3.33
CA ILE A 95 16.63 6.16 2.30
C ILE A 95 16.70 7.66 2.65
N GLN A 96 15.58 8.26 3.05
CA GLN A 96 15.54 9.67 3.43
C GLN A 96 16.47 9.98 4.61
N LYS A 97 16.65 9.06 5.56
CA LYS A 97 17.61 9.22 6.67
C LYS A 97 19.05 9.26 6.18
N LEU A 98 19.42 8.49 5.15
CA LEU A 98 20.76 8.53 4.55
C LEU A 98 21.04 9.90 3.90
N LEU A 99 20.04 10.46 3.22
CA LEU A 99 20.16 11.75 2.53
C LEU A 99 20.17 12.94 3.50
N ASN A 100 19.42 12.84 4.59
CA ASN A 100 19.34 13.88 5.63
C ASN A 100 20.36 13.69 6.77
N TYR A 101 21.35 12.81 6.58
CA TYR A 101 22.43 12.61 7.53
C TYR A 101 23.42 13.79 7.48
N LYS A 102 23.05 14.94 8.05
CA LYS A 102 23.96 16.06 8.32
C LYS A 102 24.15 16.27 9.82
N LYS A 103 25.39 15.97 10.25
CA LYS A 103 26.16 16.44 11.40
C LYS A 103 25.46 16.43 12.77
N LYS A 104 25.71 15.38 13.57
CA LYS A 104 26.05 15.65 14.97
C LYS A 104 27.34 16.47 14.97
N ASP A 105 27.28 17.58 15.69
CA ASP A 105 28.21 18.69 15.66
C ASP A 105 29.68 18.31 15.80
N CYS A 106 30.51 18.81 14.87
CA CYS A 106 31.95 18.98 15.10
C CYS A 106 32.25 20.17 16.04
N ASN A 107 31.26 20.70 16.76
CA ASN A 107 31.38 21.91 17.59
C ASN A 107 31.23 21.66 19.10
N ASN A 108 31.56 20.46 19.61
CA ASN A 108 31.73 20.23 21.06
C ASN A 108 33.20 20.03 21.46
N ARG A 109 34.10 20.83 20.89
CA ARG A 109 35.43 21.07 21.45
C ARG A 109 35.69 22.56 21.35
N LEU A 110 35.43 23.27 22.45
CA LEU A 110 36.12 24.48 22.92
C LEU A 110 35.25 25.16 24.00
N GLU A 111 34.93 24.44 25.07
CA GLU A 111 34.65 25.03 26.39
C GLU A 111 35.31 24.15 27.44
N ASP A 112 36.65 24.12 27.39
CA ASP A 112 37.52 23.77 28.51
C ASP A 112 38.72 24.73 28.39
N SER A 113 38.56 25.96 28.87
CA SER A 113 39.61 26.97 29.12
C SER A 113 39.05 28.08 30.00
#